data_AF-D2W385-F1
#
_entry.id   AF-D2W385-F1
#
_cell.length_a   1.000
_cell.length_b   1.000
_cell.length_c   1.000
_cell.angle_alpha   90.00
_cell.angle_beta   90.00
_cell.angle_gamma   90.00
#
_symmetry.space_group_name_H-M   'P 1'
#
loop_
_entity.id
_entity.type
_entity.pdbx_description
1 polymer ?
#
loop_
_entity_poly.entity_id
_entity_poly.type
_entity_poly.pdbx_seq_one_letter_code
_entity_poly.pdbx_strand_id
1 'polypeptide(L)'
;MASRQTATMIDVYSFAIIMWEVFFEVIPYSSSFKLTRMYETNNEEERLWSNVSLFNIPGLVVKGLRPIIPFKTEDQIFKWISEYMLPDEKTSPNIVIVVMKYFEIVKRNWDHNATLRSPISNIRSDLEDLLALLEMN
;
A
#
# COMPACT_ATOMS: atom_id res chain seq x y z
N MET A 1 29.29 0.56 8.04
CA MET A 1 28.93 0.12 6.68
C MET A 1 27.69 -0.75 6.76
N ALA A 2 26.67 -0.50 5.94
CA ALA A 2 25.49 -1.37 5.87
C ALA A 2 25.90 -2.74 5.29
N SER A 3 25.39 -3.82 5.86
CA SER A 3 25.63 -5.16 5.32
C SER A 3 24.90 -5.33 3.98
N ARG A 4 25.35 -6.27 3.14
CA ARG A 4 24.64 -6.62 1.88
C ARG A 4 23.17 -6.98 2.14
N GLN A 5 22.90 -7.67 3.24
CA GLN A 5 21.54 -8.03 3.65
C GLN A 5 20.71 -6.78 4.01
N THR A 6 21.32 -5.79 4.66
CA THR A 6 20.67 -4.51 4.96
C THR A 6 20.32 -3.76 3.67
N ALA A 7 21.23 -3.73 2.69
CA ALA A 7 20.97 -3.08 1.40
C ALA A 7 19.80 -3.74 0.65
N THR A 8 19.75 -5.07 0.60
CA THR A 8 18.64 -5.79 -0.04
C THR A 8 17.29 -5.50 0.63
N MET A 9 17.25 -5.35 1.96
CA MET A 9 15.99 -5.01 2.64
C MET A 9 15.57 -3.55 2.45
N ILE A 10 16.48 -2.66 2.06
CA ILE A 10 16.14 -1.31 1.60
C ILE A 10 15.45 -1.40 0.25
N ASP A 11 15.97 -2.20 -0.69
CA ASP A 11 15.34 -2.41 -2.00
C ASP A 11 13.91 -2.97 -1.86
N VAL A 12 13.71 -3.94 -0.97
CA VAL A 12 12.39 -4.50 -0.66
C VAL A 12 11.43 -3.42 -0.13
N TYR A 13 11.90 -2.54 0.74
CA TYR A 13 11.09 -1.44 1.25
C TYR A 13 10.70 -0.48 0.13
N SER A 14 11.67 -0.07 -0.70
CA SER A 14 11.41 0.79 -1.85
C SER A 14 10.43 0.16 -2.83
N PHE A 15 10.54 -1.14 -3.07
CA PHE A 15 9.61 -1.87 -3.92
C PHE A 15 8.18 -1.83 -3.36
N ALA A 16 7.99 -2.01 -2.05
CA ALA A 16 6.67 -1.91 -1.43
C ALA A 16 6.05 -0.50 -1.54
N ILE A 17 6.87 0.56 -1.47
CA ILE A 17 6.41 1.94 -1.69
C ILE A 17 5.99 2.15 -3.16
N ILE A 18 6.76 1.61 -4.11
CA ILE A 18 6.42 1.66 -5.54
C ILE A 18 5.12 0.90 -5.84
N MET A 19 4.93 -0.28 -5.23
CA MET A 19 3.68 -1.03 -5.33
C MET A 19 2.48 -0.17 -4.90
N TRP A 20 2.60 0.51 -3.75
CA TRP A 20 1.58 1.44 -3.28
C TRP A 20 1.33 2.59 -4.28
N GLU A 21 2.41 3.21 -4.78
CA GLU A 21 2.33 4.34 -5.72
C GLU A 21 1.64 3.96 -7.03
N VAL A 22 1.99 2.80 -7.59
CA VAL A 22 1.40 2.28 -8.82
C VAL A 22 -0.09 1.97 -8.63
N PHE A 23 -0.47 1.38 -7.49
CA PHE A 23 -1.87 1.03 -7.25
C PHE A 23 -2.78 2.27 -7.15
N PHE A 24 -2.33 3.32 -6.43
CA PHE A 24 -3.14 4.51 -6.22
C PHE A 24 -2.94 5.61 -7.27
N GLU A 25 -1.88 5.52 -8.07
CA GLU A 25 -1.49 6.51 -9.07
C GLU A 25 -1.28 7.92 -8.48
N VAL A 26 -0.68 7.98 -7.29
CA VAL A 26 -0.45 9.21 -6.53
C VAL A 26 0.92 9.18 -5.86
N ILE A 27 1.48 10.37 -5.60
CA ILE A 27 2.78 10.51 -4.95
C ILE A 27 2.67 10.03 -3.49
N PRO A 28 3.56 9.13 -3.03
CA PRO A 28 3.59 8.72 -1.63
C PRO A 28 3.68 9.90 -0.67
N TYR A 29 2.92 9.83 0.41
CA TYR A 29 2.84 10.86 1.44
C TYR A 29 2.28 12.23 0.99
N SER A 30 1.64 12.31 -0.18
CA SER A 30 0.91 13.51 -0.60
C SER A 30 -0.55 13.48 -0.16
N SER A 31 -1.20 14.65 -0.17
CA SER A 31 -2.66 14.72 -0.13
C SER A 31 -3.23 14.41 -1.52
N SER A 32 -4.33 13.67 -1.57
CA SER A 32 -5.09 13.41 -2.79
C SER A 32 -6.54 13.15 -2.41
N PHE A 33 -7.47 13.71 -3.19
CA PHE A 33 -8.91 13.50 -2.97
C PHE A 33 -9.28 12.01 -3.05
N LYS A 34 -8.59 11.22 -3.88
CA LYS A 34 -8.77 9.76 -4.01
C LYS A 34 -8.50 9.02 -2.69
N LEU A 35 -7.63 9.57 -1.83
CA LEU A 35 -7.23 8.96 -0.56
C LEU A 35 -8.05 9.49 0.62
N THR A 36 -8.42 10.77 0.59
CA THR A 36 -9.08 11.44 1.73
C THR A 36 -10.57 11.14 1.80
N ARG A 37 -11.26 10.89 0.67
CA ARG A 37 -12.73 10.78 0.64
C ARG A 37 -13.29 9.50 1.28
N MET A 38 -12.48 8.44 1.39
CA MET A 38 -12.91 7.14 1.91
C MET A 38 -12.39 6.81 3.30
N TYR A 39 -11.38 7.55 3.77
CA TYR A 39 -11.04 7.52 5.17
C TYR A 39 -12.12 8.25 5.96
N GLU A 40 -12.89 7.51 6.74
CA GLU A 40 -13.38 8.03 8.01
C GLU A 40 -12.13 8.19 8.92
N THR A 41 -11.33 9.22 8.67
CA THR A 41 -10.20 9.51 9.55
C THR A 41 -10.76 9.93 10.90
N ASN A 42 -10.28 9.28 11.95
CA ASN A 42 -10.33 9.88 13.28
C ASN A 42 -9.52 11.18 13.21
N ASN A 43 -9.95 12.23 13.93
CA ASN A 43 -9.35 13.58 13.90
C ASN A 43 -7.81 13.63 14.06
N GLU A 44 -7.20 12.58 14.60
CA GLU A 44 -5.74 12.48 14.81
C GLU A 44 -4.97 12.14 13.53
N GLU A 45 -5.46 11.23 12.68
CA GLU A 45 -4.79 10.87 11.43
C GLU A 45 -4.81 12.05 10.45
N GLU A 46 -5.95 12.73 10.34
CA GLU A 46 -6.09 13.93 9.51
C GLU A 46 -5.11 15.05 9.94
N ARG A 47 -4.94 15.26 11.26
CA ARG A 47 -3.95 16.19 11.81
C ARG A 47 -2.51 15.77 11.53
N LEU A 48 -2.23 14.46 11.51
CA LEU A 48 -0.90 13.98 11.20
C LEU A 48 -0.55 14.30 9.74
N TRP A 49 -1.48 14.01 8.83
CA TRP A 49 -1.31 14.22 7.39
C TRP A 49 -1.28 15.68 6.97
N SER A 50 -2.01 16.57 7.66
CA SER A 50 -1.95 18.01 7.40
C SER A 50 -0.59 18.65 7.75
N ASN A 51 0.22 17.97 8.56
CA ASN A 51 1.56 18.43 8.96
C ASN A 51 2.70 17.72 8.22
N VAL A 52 2.40 16.81 7.27
CA VAL A 52 3.44 16.14 6.48
C VAL A 52 4.03 17.14 5.48
N SER A 53 5.35 17.23 5.47
CA SER A 53 6.11 17.98 4.47
C SER A 53 7.31 17.15 4.02
N LEU A 54 7.82 17.41 2.81
CA LEU A 54 8.96 16.67 2.26
C LEU A 54 10.17 16.63 3.20
N PHE A 55 10.34 17.66 4.03
CA PHE A 55 11.45 17.75 4.99
C PHE A 55 11.28 16.87 6.23
N ASN A 56 10.04 16.59 6.66
CA ASN A 56 9.79 15.82 7.88
C ASN A 56 9.44 14.34 7.63
N ILE A 57 9.18 13.95 6.37
CA ILE A 57 8.89 12.55 5.98
C ILE A 57 9.90 11.56 6.58
N PRO A 58 11.23 11.73 6.44
CA PRO A 58 12.17 10.75 6.98
C PRO A 58 12.00 10.52 8.48
N GLY A 59 11.82 11.60 9.25
CA GLY A 59 11.58 11.53 10.70
C GLY A 59 10.25 10.87 11.05
N LEU A 60 9.21 11.11 10.27
CA LEU A 60 7.90 10.49 10.47
C LEU A 60 7.91 9.00 10.08
N VAL A 61 8.63 8.61 9.03
CA VAL A 61 8.79 7.20 8.60
C VAL A 61 9.50 6.38 9.68
N VAL A 62 10.52 6.94 10.33
CA VAL A 62 11.17 6.34 11.49
C VAL A 62 10.18 6.12 12.63
N LYS A 63 9.23 7.04 12.84
CA LYS A 63 8.15 6.91 13.83
C LYS A 63 7.01 5.97 13.41
N GLY A 64 7.11 5.34 12.24
CA GLY A 64 6.13 4.37 11.74
C GLY A 64 5.15 4.93 10.71
N LEU A 65 5.26 6.19 10.29
CA LEU A 65 4.41 6.72 9.22
C LEU A 65 4.61 5.93 7.93
N ARG A 66 3.51 5.58 7.28
CA ARG A 66 3.46 4.95 5.95
C ARG A 66 2.42 5.64 5.07
N PRO A 67 2.51 5.49 3.74
CA PRO A 67 1.46 5.97 2.85
C PRO A 67 0.07 5.42 3.22
N ILE A 68 -0.95 6.25 3.02
CA ILE A 68 -2.35 5.97 3.39
C ILE A 68 -2.94 4.83 2.54
N ILE A 69 -3.69 3.89 3.14
CA ILE A 69 -4.48 2.90 2.39
C ILE A 69 -5.97 3.15 2.69
N PRO A 70 -6.77 3.71 1.76
CA PRO A 70 -8.07 4.34 2.00
C PRO A 70 -9.23 3.40 2.32
N PHE A 71 -8.91 2.19 2.79
CA PHE A 71 -9.87 1.15 3.12
C PHE A 71 -9.31 0.19 4.16
N LYS A 72 -10.21 -0.36 4.97
CA LYS A 72 -9.97 -1.33 6.03
C LYS A 72 -10.85 -2.57 5.89
N THR A 73 -11.92 -2.50 5.10
CA THR A 73 -12.89 -3.58 4.90
C THR A 73 -13.08 -3.88 3.41
N GLU A 74 -13.59 -5.07 3.12
CA GLU A 74 -13.95 -5.50 1.76
C GLU A 74 -14.96 -4.54 1.11
N ASP A 75 -15.97 -4.07 1.85
CA ASP A 75 -16.96 -3.10 1.35
C ASP A 75 -16.30 -1.78 0.92
N GLN A 76 -15.32 -1.30 1.69
CA GLN A 76 -14.59 -0.07 1.37
C GLN A 76 -13.72 -0.27 0.12
N ILE A 77 -13.07 -1.43 -0.02
CA ILE A 77 -12.32 -1.79 -1.23
C ILE A 77 -13.22 -1.86 -2.44
N PHE A 78 -14.35 -2.57 -2.34
CA PHE A 78 -15.33 -2.69 -3.41
C PHE A 78 -15.80 -1.31 -3.87
N LYS A 79 -16.16 -0.43 -2.93
CA LYS A 79 -16.57 0.94 -3.23
C LYS A 79 -15.44 1.73 -3.88
N TRP A 80 -14.21 1.61 -3.39
CA TRP A 80 -13.05 2.34 -3.95
C TRP A 80 -12.76 1.90 -5.39
N ILE A 81 -12.72 0.59 -5.65
CA ILE A 81 -12.50 0.03 -7.00
C ILE A 81 -13.59 0.52 -7.94
N SER A 82 -14.85 0.45 -7.52
CA SER A 82 -16.00 0.87 -8.32
C SER A 82 -16.05 2.39 -8.55
N GLU A 83 -15.37 3.21 -7.76
CA GLU A 83 -15.32 4.68 -7.94
C GLU A 83 -14.11 5.11 -8.78
N TYR A 84 -12.95 4.45 -8.63
CA TYR A 84 -11.68 4.97 -9.15
C TYR A 84 -10.93 4.05 -10.13
N MET A 85 -11.19 2.74 -10.14
CA MET A 85 -10.50 1.79 -11.02
C MET A 85 -11.40 1.27 -12.15
N LEU A 86 -12.62 0.86 -11.82
CA LEU A 86 -13.53 0.17 -12.74
C LEU A 86 -14.95 0.76 -12.63
N PRO A 87 -15.17 2.04 -12.98
CA PRO A 87 -16.46 2.71 -12.77
C PRO A 87 -17.60 2.13 -13.62
N ASP A 88 -17.27 1.55 -14.78
CA ASP A 88 -18.25 1.04 -15.74
C ASP A 88 -18.33 -0.51 -15.78
N GLU A 89 -17.53 -1.20 -14.98
CA GLU A 89 -17.47 -2.67 -14.96
C GLU A 89 -18.00 -3.25 -13.65
N LYS A 90 -18.53 -4.47 -13.71
CA LYS A 90 -18.91 -5.20 -12.50
C LYS A 90 -17.64 -5.65 -11.78
N THR A 91 -17.37 -5.03 -10.64
CA THR A 91 -16.34 -5.46 -9.69
C THR A 91 -16.61 -6.91 -9.25
N SER A 92 -15.72 -7.83 -9.63
CA SER A 92 -15.75 -9.23 -9.19
C SER A 92 -15.37 -9.36 -7.71
N PRO A 93 -15.98 -10.27 -6.93
CA PRO A 93 -15.51 -10.58 -5.57
C PRO A 93 -14.03 -10.96 -5.51
N ASN A 94 -13.49 -11.59 -6.57
CA ASN A 94 -12.09 -11.98 -6.63
C ASN A 94 -11.15 -10.76 -6.64
N ILE A 95 -11.52 -9.65 -7.29
CA ILE A 95 -10.66 -8.45 -7.29
C ILE A 95 -10.56 -7.83 -5.90
N VAL A 96 -11.62 -7.89 -5.09
CA VAL A 96 -11.60 -7.39 -3.70
C VAL A 96 -10.63 -8.21 -2.85
N ILE A 97 -10.67 -9.53 -2.97
CA ILE A 97 -9.75 -10.45 -2.28
C ILE A 97 -8.30 -10.20 -2.73
N VAL A 98 -8.10 -10.00 -4.04
CA VAL A 98 -6.78 -9.72 -4.59
C VAL A 98 -6.22 -8.40 -4.06
N VAL A 99 -7.02 -7.34 -4.02
CA VAL A 99 -6.60 -6.04 -3.45
C VAL A 99 -6.28 -6.17 -1.96
N MET A 100 -7.09 -6.88 -1.18
CA MET A 100 -6.79 -7.18 0.23
C MET A 100 -5.40 -7.81 0.39
N LYS A 101 -5.16 -8.92 -0.31
CA LYS A 101 -3.88 -9.65 -0.25
C LYS A 101 -2.71 -8.84 -0.78
N TYR A 102 -2.92 -8.08 -1.85
CA TYR A 102 -1.93 -7.17 -2.40
C TYR A 102 -1.43 -6.19 -1.34
N PHE A 103 -2.35 -5.59 -0.58
CA PHE A 103 -1.97 -4.67 0.50
C PHE A 103 -1.40 -5.35 1.74
N GLU A 104 -1.68 -6.63 1.98
CA GLU A 104 -0.93 -7.43 2.98
C GLU A 104 0.54 -7.57 2.57
N ILE A 105 0.82 -7.85 1.28
CA ILE A 105 2.17 -7.93 0.74
C ILE A 105 2.88 -6.58 0.88
N VAL A 106 2.24 -5.48 0.48
CA VAL A 106 2.78 -4.12 0.64
C VAL A 106 3.11 -3.86 2.11
N LYS A 107 2.15 -4.12 3.02
CA LYS A 107 2.29 -3.82 4.44
C LYS A 107 3.44 -4.59 5.10
N ARG A 108 3.60 -5.86 4.76
CA ARG A 108 4.70 -6.68 5.27
C ARG A 108 6.07 -6.20 4.80
N ASN A 109 6.15 -5.69 3.57
CA ASN A 109 7.44 -5.36 2.95
C ASN A 109 7.89 -3.92 3.18
N TRP A 110 7.01 -3.02 3.63
CA TRP A 110 7.41 -1.72 4.16
C TRP A 110 7.57 -1.69 5.70
N ASP A 111 7.60 -2.85 6.36
CA ASP A 111 7.66 -2.94 7.83
C ASP A 111 8.87 -2.17 8.40
N HIS A 112 8.74 -1.59 9.59
CA HIS A 112 9.85 -0.90 10.24
C HIS A 112 11.02 -1.86 10.50
N ASN A 113 10.73 -3.09 10.94
CA ASN A 113 11.72 -4.12 11.14
C ASN A 113 12.09 -4.79 9.81
N ALA A 114 13.32 -4.52 9.35
CA ALA A 114 13.86 -5.08 8.11
C ALA A 114 13.89 -6.61 8.08
N THR A 115 13.91 -7.30 9.23
CA THR A 115 13.92 -8.78 9.26
C THR A 115 12.56 -9.41 9.03
N LEU A 116 11.47 -8.64 9.14
CA LEU A 116 10.11 -9.10 8.85
C LEU A 116 9.75 -8.97 7.37
N ARG A 117 10.56 -8.23 6.61
CA ARG A 117 10.38 -8.05 5.17
C ARG A 117 10.76 -9.34 4.44
N SER A 118 9.99 -9.66 3.40
CA SER A 118 10.20 -10.87 2.62
C SER A 118 11.26 -10.64 1.54
N PRO A 119 12.06 -11.66 1.18
CA PRO A 119 12.90 -11.60 0.00
C PRO A 119 12.05 -11.34 -1.26
N ILE A 120 12.61 -10.60 -2.24
CA ILE A 120 11.92 -10.28 -3.51
C ILE A 120 11.38 -11.53 -4.22
N SER A 121 12.08 -12.67 -4.14
CA SER A 121 11.60 -13.93 -4.70
C SER A 121 10.24 -14.36 -4.15
N ASN A 122 10.01 -14.15 -2.86
CA ASN A 122 8.75 -14.51 -2.22
C ASN A 122 7.66 -13.52 -2.62
N ILE A 123 7.99 -12.22 -2.68
CA ILE A 123 7.07 -11.18 -3.15
C ILE A 123 6.60 -11.49 -4.57
N ARG A 124 7.53 -11.89 -5.45
CA ARG A 124 7.20 -12.31 -6.81
C ARG A 124 6.24 -13.50 -6.83
N SER A 125 6.53 -14.55 -6.07
CA SER A 125 5.66 -15.74 -5.97
C SER A 125 4.25 -15.35 -5.50
N ASP A 126 4.16 -14.51 -4.46
CA ASP A 126 2.88 -14.05 -3.95
C ASP A 126 2.10 -13.26 -5.02
N LEU A 127 2.77 -12.43 -5.82
CA LEU A 127 2.15 -11.69 -6.92
C LEU A 127 1.71 -12.59 -8.08
N GLU A 128 2.46 -13.65 -8.39
CA GLU A 128 2.06 -14.67 -9.37
C GLU A 128 0.79 -15.41 -8.91
N ASP A 129 0.66 -15.71 -7.62
CA ASP A 129 -0.56 -16.30 -7.04
C ASP A 129 -1.76 -15.35 -7.12
N LEU A 130 -1.54 -14.04 -6.92
CA LEU A 130 -2.60 -13.03 -7.08
C LEU A 130 -3.06 -12.89 -8.53
N LEU A 131 -2.12 -12.96 -9.48
CA LEU A 131 -2.44 -12.91 -10.90
C LEU A 131 -3.29 -14.12 -11.30
N ALA A 132 -2.92 -15.32 -10.86
CA ALA A 132 -3.72 -16.52 -11.09
C ALA A 132 -5.15 -16.38 -10.52
N LEU A 133 -5.30 -15.79 -9.33
CA LEU A 133 -6.61 -15.56 -8.73
C LEU A 133 -7.47 -14.54 -9.51
N LEU A 134 -6.85 -13.54 -10.14
CA LEU A 134 -7.56 -12.59 -11.03
C LEU A 134 -8.03 -13.27 -12.33
N GLU A 135 -7.26 -14.23 -12.84
CA GLU A 135 -7.57 -14.93 -14.09
C GLU A 135 -8.64 -16.04 -13.93
N MET A 136 -8.89 -16.47 -12.69
CA MET A 136 -10.00 -17.37 -12.34
C MET A 136 -11.34 -16.59 -12.36
N ASN A 137 -11.86 -16.30 -13.56
CA ASN A 137 -13.22 -15.79 -13.78
C ASN A 137 -14.26 -16.91 -13.77
#